data_AF-A0A956UDL3-F1
#
_entry.id   AF-A0A956UDL3-F1
#
_cell.length_a   1.000
_cell.length_b   1.000
_cell.length_c   1.000
_cell.angle_alpha   90.00
_cell.angle_beta   90.00
_cell.angle_gamma   90.00
#
_symmetry.space_group_name_H-M   'P 1'
#
loop_
_entity.id
_entity.type
_entity.pdbx_description
1 polymer ?
#
loop_
_entity_poly.entity_id
_entity_poly.type
_entity_poly.pdbx_seq_one_letter_code
_entity_poly.pdbx_strand_id
1 'polypeptide(L)'
;RGYDSAGVAVIEAGRLNVIKAAGKLSNLETLLQSQRPQATVGIGHTRWATHGTPNDLNAHPHISANGTLAIVHNGIIENYADLRQELTDRGYVFVSDTDTEVVAHLLSREMDKGADLLGAILQVVKQIKGAYALGIVSQNQPDRIYAVNHHYSLTVGMGENESFLASDSTAVRQYTNK
;
A
#
# COMPACT_ATOMS: atom_id res chain seq x y z
N ARG A 1 -2.24 12.57 4.59
CA ARG A 1 -2.94 13.87 4.57
C ARG A 1 -4.48 13.73 4.45
N GLY A 2 -5.04 12.57 4.13
CA GLY A 2 -6.50 12.39 4.07
C GLY A 2 -7.16 12.20 5.44
N TYR A 3 -8.50 12.24 5.47
CA TYR A 3 -9.30 12.18 6.70
C TYR A 3 -10.53 11.25 6.59
N ASP A 4 -10.73 10.59 5.45
CA ASP A 4 -11.92 9.78 5.17
C ASP A 4 -11.78 8.34 5.67
N SER A 5 -10.56 7.82 5.75
CA SER A 5 -10.22 6.50 6.30
C SER A 5 -8.72 6.40 6.54
N ALA A 6 -8.30 5.42 7.33
CA ALA A 6 -6.91 5.11 7.56
C ALA A 6 -6.68 3.60 7.75
N GLY A 7 -5.44 3.17 7.56
CA GLY A 7 -5.06 1.79 7.85
C GLY A 7 -3.56 1.59 7.92
N VAL A 8 -3.17 0.44 8.45
CA VAL A 8 -1.79 -0.03 8.53
C VAL A 8 -1.67 -1.47 8.07
N ALA A 9 -0.52 -1.81 7.48
CA ALA A 9 -0.10 -3.17 7.22
C ALA A 9 1.27 -3.37 7.84
N VAL A 10 1.45 -4.48 8.55
CA VAL A 10 2.69 -4.82 9.25
C VAL A 10 3.01 -6.30 9.06
N ILE A 11 4.29 -6.65 9.14
CA ILE A 11 4.70 -8.05 9.16
C ILE A 11 5.00 -8.46 10.61
N GLU A 12 4.10 -9.25 11.20
CA GLU A 12 4.21 -9.73 12.57
C GLU A 12 4.27 -11.26 12.56
N ALA A 13 5.26 -11.84 13.23
CA ALA A 13 5.50 -13.29 13.27
C ALA A 13 5.51 -13.95 11.86
N GLY A 14 6.07 -13.25 10.86
CA GLY A 14 6.16 -13.73 9.48
C GLY A 14 4.84 -13.70 8.70
N ARG A 15 3.81 -13.03 9.22
CA ARG A 15 2.51 -12.87 8.56
C ARG A 15 2.17 -11.42 8.32
N LEU A 16 1.54 -11.15 7.18
CA LEU A 16 0.97 -9.85 6.87
C LEU A 16 -0.32 -9.63 7.68
N ASN A 17 -0.32 -8.62 8.56
CA ASN A 17 -1.49 -8.18 9.32
C ASN A 17 -1.93 -6.80 8.83
N VAL A 18 -3.20 -6.66 8.46
CA VAL A 18 -3.78 -5.41 7.94
C VAL A 18 -4.97 -4.99 8.79
N ILE A 19 -4.93 -3.75 9.26
CA ILE A 19 -5.98 -3.16 10.11
C ILE A 19 -6.40 -1.85 9.45
N LYS A 20 -7.71 -1.69 9.22
CA LYS A 20 -8.28 -0.53 8.52
C LYS A 20 -9.49 -0.02 9.27
N ALA A 21 -9.72 1.29 9.18
CA ALA A 21 -10.89 1.94 9.73
C ALA A 21 -11.34 3.10 8.83
N ALA A 22 -12.62 3.11 8.48
CA ALA A 22 -13.29 4.25 7.90
C ALA A 22 -13.45 5.39 8.92
N GLY A 23 -13.50 6.62 8.40
CA GLY A 23 -13.61 7.84 9.19
C GLY A 23 -12.27 8.35 9.70
N LYS A 24 -12.32 9.00 10.87
CA LYS A 24 -11.19 9.72 11.45
C LYS A 24 -10.07 8.75 11.87
N LEU A 25 -8.82 9.24 11.87
CA LEU A 25 -7.65 8.50 12.32
C LEU A 25 -7.82 7.89 13.74
N SER A 26 -8.55 8.57 14.62
CA SER A 26 -8.87 8.10 15.97
C SER A 26 -9.57 6.74 16.00
N ASN A 27 -10.31 6.39 14.94
CA ASN A 27 -10.96 5.08 14.83
C ASN A 27 -9.90 3.97 14.70
N LEU A 28 -8.89 4.19 13.85
CA LEU A 28 -7.76 3.27 13.70
C LEU A 28 -6.93 3.21 14.99
N GLU A 29 -6.66 4.35 15.63
CA GLU A 29 -5.96 4.39 16.92
C GLU A 29 -6.65 3.55 17.98
N THR A 30 -7.99 3.64 18.06
CA THR A 30 -8.81 2.84 18.99
C THR A 30 -8.68 1.34 18.71
N LEU A 31 -8.71 0.91 17.44
CA LEU A 31 -8.50 -0.49 17.08
C LEU A 31 -7.11 -0.97 17.52
N LEU A 32 -6.08 -0.17 17.23
CA LEU A 32 -4.68 -0.49 17.54
C LEU A 32 -4.37 -0.52 19.05
N GLN A 33 -5.13 0.18 19.90
CA GLN A 33 -4.97 0.08 21.35
C GLN A 33 -5.25 -1.34 21.86
N SER A 34 -6.23 -2.03 21.26
CA SER A 34 -6.58 -3.41 21.62
C SER A 34 -5.76 -4.47 20.89
N GLN A 35 -5.14 -4.11 19.77
CA GLN A 35 -4.44 -5.02 18.86
C GLN A 35 -3.13 -4.40 18.39
N ARG A 36 -2.26 -3.99 19.33
CA ARG A 36 -1.00 -3.33 18.98
C ARG A 36 -0.03 -4.34 18.36
N PRO A 37 0.31 -4.22 17.07
CA PRO A 37 1.19 -5.20 16.44
C PRO A 37 2.63 -5.08 16.94
N GLN A 38 3.30 -6.22 17.03
CA GLN A 38 4.74 -6.34 17.31
C GLN A 38 5.47 -6.61 15.99
N ALA A 39 5.84 -5.53 15.30
CA ALA A 39 6.48 -5.58 13.99
C ALA A 39 7.51 -4.47 13.83
N THR A 40 8.55 -4.74 13.02
CA THR A 40 9.61 -3.77 12.69
C THR A 40 9.47 -3.21 11.27
N VAL A 41 8.63 -3.83 10.44
CA VAL A 41 8.34 -3.39 9.07
C VAL A 41 6.84 -3.22 8.90
N GLY A 42 6.45 -2.06 8.37
CA GLY A 42 5.07 -1.76 8.08
C GLY A 42 4.89 -0.49 7.24
N ILE A 43 3.69 -0.35 6.70
CA ILE A 43 3.23 0.82 5.94
C ILE A 43 1.89 1.28 6.52
N GLY A 44 1.66 2.59 6.50
CA GLY A 44 0.42 3.20 6.94
C GLY A 44 -0.08 4.22 5.94
N HIS A 45 -1.39 4.45 5.91
CA HIS A 45 -1.99 5.42 5.01
C HIS A 45 -3.20 6.11 5.63
N THR A 46 -3.35 7.38 5.30
CA THR A 46 -4.55 8.18 5.55
C THR A 46 -5.11 8.60 4.21
N ARG A 47 -6.32 8.18 3.89
CA ARG A 47 -6.91 8.28 2.56
C ARG A 47 -7.87 9.45 2.47
N TRP A 48 -7.77 10.17 1.35
CA TRP A 48 -8.81 11.07 0.85
C TRP A 48 -9.37 10.40 -0.39
N ALA A 49 -10.63 9.99 -0.35
CA ALA A 49 -11.21 9.17 -1.42
C ALA A 49 -11.34 9.96 -2.73
N THR A 50 -10.69 9.49 -3.80
CA THR A 50 -10.89 9.94 -5.20
C THR A 50 -11.75 8.95 -5.99
N HIS A 51 -11.62 7.66 -5.72
CA HIS A 51 -12.43 6.56 -6.25
C HIS A 51 -13.04 5.74 -5.11
N GLY A 52 -14.29 5.30 -5.25
CA GLY A 52 -14.99 4.51 -4.23
C GLY A 52 -15.40 5.31 -2.98
N THR A 53 -16.43 4.83 -2.29
CA THR A 53 -16.92 5.48 -1.06
C THR A 53 -15.95 5.26 0.11
N PRO A 54 -15.88 6.20 1.09
CA PRO A 54 -15.15 5.98 2.34
C PRO A 54 -15.71 4.81 3.14
N ASN A 55 -15.04 3.66 3.11
CA ASN A 55 -15.37 2.47 3.88
C ASN A 55 -14.10 1.64 4.14
N ASP A 56 -14.20 0.61 4.98
CA ASP A 56 -13.04 -0.21 5.35
C ASP A 56 -12.43 -0.96 4.14
N LEU A 57 -13.25 -1.39 3.18
CA LEU A 57 -12.79 -2.11 1.99
C LEU A 57 -11.94 -1.21 1.07
N ASN A 58 -12.37 0.04 0.88
CA ASN A 58 -11.71 1.06 0.06
C ASN A 58 -10.56 1.76 0.80
N ALA A 59 -10.45 1.62 2.12
CA ALA A 59 -9.30 2.11 2.86
C ALA A 59 -8.03 1.36 2.44
N HIS A 60 -6.91 2.08 2.39
CA HIS A 60 -5.59 1.48 2.22
C HIS A 60 -5.10 0.94 3.57
N PRO A 61 -4.18 -0.05 3.61
CA PRO A 61 -3.54 -0.73 2.48
C PRO A 61 -4.45 -1.71 1.71
N HIS A 62 -4.17 -1.91 0.41
CA HIS A 62 -4.76 -2.99 -0.39
C HIS A 62 -3.84 -4.21 -0.42
N ILE A 63 -4.42 -5.41 -0.51
CA ILE A 63 -3.70 -6.69 -0.41
C ILE A 63 -3.71 -7.38 -1.77
N SER A 64 -2.62 -8.07 -2.11
CA SER A 64 -2.57 -9.00 -3.26
C SER A 64 -3.63 -10.08 -3.21
N ALA A 65 -3.96 -10.67 -4.37
CA ALA A 65 -4.89 -11.78 -4.50
C ALA A 65 -4.58 -12.99 -3.58
N ASN A 66 -3.29 -13.30 -3.37
CA ASN A 66 -2.85 -14.40 -2.51
C ASN A 66 -2.62 -14.00 -1.03
N GLY A 67 -2.89 -12.75 -0.65
CA GLY A 67 -2.77 -12.31 0.74
C GLY A 67 -1.34 -12.03 1.23
N THR A 68 -0.31 -12.07 0.38
CA THR A 68 1.10 -12.08 0.83
C THR A 68 1.82 -10.72 0.76
N LEU A 69 1.25 -9.72 0.10
CA LEU A 69 1.75 -8.34 0.07
C LEU A 69 0.65 -7.32 0.31
N ALA A 70 1.03 -6.16 0.83
CA ALA A 70 0.17 -5.00 0.97
C ALA A 70 0.78 -3.77 0.31
N ILE A 71 -0.07 -2.91 -0.23
CA ILE A 71 0.32 -1.65 -0.87
C ILE A 71 -0.45 -0.47 -0.34
N VAL A 72 0.24 0.67 -0.21
CA VAL A 72 -0.36 2.00 -0.04
C VAL A 72 -0.03 2.84 -1.26
N HIS A 73 -0.97 3.69 -1.66
CA HIS A 73 -0.88 4.49 -2.87
C HIS A 73 -1.33 5.93 -2.62
N ASN A 74 -0.58 6.88 -3.16
CA ASN A 74 -1.00 8.26 -3.35
C ASN A 74 -0.94 8.60 -4.83
N GLY A 75 -2.00 9.23 -5.36
CA GLY A 75 -2.09 9.55 -6.77
C GLY A 75 -3.30 8.91 -7.42
N ILE A 76 -3.27 8.78 -8.74
CA ILE A 76 -4.33 8.18 -9.53
C ILE A 76 -3.69 7.25 -10.58
N ILE A 77 -4.19 6.02 -10.64
CA ILE A 77 -3.89 5.11 -11.76
C ILE A 77 -4.94 5.34 -12.85
N GLU A 78 -4.58 6.05 -13.91
CA GLU A 78 -5.54 6.56 -14.90
C GLU A 78 -6.18 5.46 -15.77
N ASN A 79 -5.45 4.38 -16.05
CA ASN A 79 -5.92 3.25 -16.84
C ASN A 79 -6.41 2.07 -15.98
N TYR A 80 -6.82 2.32 -14.73
CA TYR A 80 -7.27 1.26 -13.81
C TYR A 80 -8.48 0.49 -14.32
N ALA A 81 -9.39 1.12 -15.07
CA ALA A 81 -10.61 0.48 -15.57
C ALA A 81 -10.28 -0.64 -16.58
N ASP A 82 -9.43 -0.37 -17.56
CA ASP A 82 -8.98 -1.36 -18.55
C ASP A 82 -8.24 -2.51 -17.88
N LEU A 83 -7.35 -2.18 -16.93
CA LEU A 83 -6.57 -3.17 -16.17
C LEU A 83 -7.46 -4.01 -15.24
N ARG A 84 -8.46 -3.41 -14.60
CA ARG A 84 -9.45 -4.11 -13.78
C ARG A 84 -10.23 -5.11 -14.64
N GLN A 85 -10.68 -4.69 -15.83
CA GLN A 85 -11.39 -5.59 -16.74
C GLN A 85 -10.49 -6.77 -17.16
N GLU A 86 -9.26 -6.50 -17.58
CA GLU A 86 -8.29 -7.55 -17.95
C GLU A 86 -8.06 -8.57 -16.82
N LEU A 87 -7.91 -8.10 -15.58
CA LEU A 87 -7.72 -8.95 -14.41
C LEU A 87 -8.99 -9.72 -14.05
N THR A 88 -10.16 -9.10 -14.16
CA THR A 88 -11.45 -9.76 -13.91
C THR A 88 -11.67 -10.91 -14.90
N ASP A 89 -11.37 -10.69 -16.18
CA ASP A 89 -11.46 -11.71 -17.23
C ASP A 89 -10.51 -12.90 -16.98
N ARG A 90 -9.43 -12.68 -16.23
CA ARG A 90 -8.48 -13.70 -15.78
C ARG A 90 -8.86 -14.36 -14.46
N GLY A 91 -9.98 -13.98 -13.84
CA GLY A 91 -10.51 -14.57 -12.61
C GLY A 91 -10.09 -13.90 -11.30
N TYR A 92 -9.46 -12.71 -11.35
CA TYR A 92 -9.20 -11.95 -10.13
C TYR A 92 -10.50 -11.37 -9.56
N VAL A 93 -10.71 -11.54 -8.26
CA VAL A 93 -11.86 -10.97 -7.55
C VAL A 93 -11.46 -9.63 -6.93
N PHE A 94 -12.20 -8.58 -7.27
CA PHE A 94 -12.05 -7.26 -6.66
C PHE A 94 -13.06 -7.08 -5.53
N VAL A 95 -12.60 -6.61 -4.38
CA VAL A 95 -13.44 -6.37 -3.19
C VAL A 95 -13.60 -4.89 -2.87
N SER A 96 -12.87 -4.03 -3.57
CA SER A 96 -12.95 -2.57 -3.45
C SER A 96 -13.32 -1.93 -4.79
N ASP A 97 -13.55 -0.62 -4.79
CA ASP A 97 -13.78 0.19 -5.99
C ASP A 97 -12.56 1.05 -6.34
N THR A 98 -11.41 0.77 -5.72
CA THR A 98 -10.24 1.63 -5.86
C THR A 98 -9.41 1.22 -7.08
N ASP A 99 -8.77 2.23 -7.66
CA ASP A 99 -7.71 2.09 -8.64
C ASP A 99 -6.48 1.37 -8.06
N THR A 100 -6.30 1.46 -6.75
CA THR A 100 -5.15 0.91 -6.04
C THR A 100 -5.19 -0.61 -5.97
N GLU A 101 -6.35 -1.24 -5.77
CA GLU A 101 -6.46 -2.71 -5.75
C GLU A 101 -5.98 -3.36 -7.05
N VAL A 102 -6.16 -2.66 -8.19
CA VAL A 102 -5.64 -3.10 -9.50
C VAL A 102 -4.13 -3.32 -9.44
N VAL A 103 -3.39 -2.42 -8.80
CA VAL A 103 -1.93 -2.54 -8.67
C VAL A 103 -1.53 -3.76 -7.83
N ALA A 104 -2.28 -4.04 -6.75
CA ALA A 104 -2.02 -5.22 -5.90
C ALA A 104 -2.22 -6.54 -6.67
N HIS A 105 -3.27 -6.60 -7.50
CA HIS A 105 -3.55 -7.76 -8.35
C HIS A 105 -2.58 -7.88 -9.53
N LEU A 106 -2.15 -6.77 -10.13
CA LEU A 106 -1.10 -6.79 -11.15
C LEU A 106 0.23 -7.33 -10.59
N LEU A 107 0.61 -6.94 -9.37
CA LEU A 107 1.80 -7.49 -8.72
C LEU A 107 1.67 -9.01 -8.51
N SER A 108 0.50 -9.46 -8.06
CA SER A 108 0.20 -10.89 -7.92
C SER A 108 0.38 -11.61 -9.25
N ARG A 109 -0.21 -11.08 -10.33
CA ARG A 109 -0.12 -11.65 -11.68
C ARG A 109 1.31 -11.79 -12.18
N GLU A 110 2.17 -10.79 -11.97
CA GLU A 110 3.56 -10.87 -12.41
C GLU A 110 4.38 -11.85 -11.55
N MET A 111 4.08 -11.96 -10.25
CA MET A 111 4.69 -12.96 -9.38
C MET A 111 4.25 -14.38 -9.75
N ASP A 112 2.98 -14.58 -10.12
CA ASP A 112 2.45 -15.87 -10.58
C ASP A 112 3.12 -16.33 -11.89
N LYS A 113 3.62 -15.39 -12.70
CA LYS A 113 4.45 -15.68 -13.90
C LYS A 113 5.91 -16.02 -13.57
N GLY A 114 6.30 -15.98 -12.30
CA GLY A 114 7.65 -16.32 -11.82
C GLY A 114 8.58 -15.13 -11.58
N ALA A 115 8.10 -13.89 -11.64
CA ALA A 115 8.91 -12.74 -11.24
C ALA A 115 9.08 -12.69 -9.71
N ASP A 116 10.26 -12.26 -9.24
CA ASP A 116 10.40 -11.84 -7.85
C ASP A 116 9.68 -10.49 -7.62
N LEU A 117 9.54 -10.05 -6.37
CA LEU A 117 8.75 -8.84 -6.07
C LEU A 117 9.31 -7.60 -6.78
N LEU A 118 10.63 -7.44 -6.84
CA LEU A 118 11.24 -6.31 -7.55
C LEU A 118 10.98 -6.39 -9.06
N GLY A 119 11.14 -7.57 -9.67
CA GLY A 119 10.81 -7.80 -11.07
C GLY A 119 9.34 -7.53 -11.37
N ALA A 120 8.43 -7.99 -10.50
CA ALA A 120 7.00 -7.73 -10.60
C ALA A 120 6.71 -6.22 -10.56
N ILE A 121 7.29 -5.48 -9.60
CA ILE A 121 7.17 -4.02 -9.52
C ILE A 121 7.64 -3.38 -10.83
N LEU A 122 8.82 -3.76 -11.34
CA LEU A 122 9.38 -3.22 -12.59
C LEU A 122 8.52 -3.52 -13.82
N GLN A 123 7.76 -4.62 -13.84
CA GLN A 123 6.80 -4.90 -14.92
C GLN A 123 5.49 -4.13 -14.74
N VAL A 124 5.02 -3.97 -13.50
CA VAL A 124 3.77 -3.25 -13.22
C VAL A 124 3.91 -1.76 -13.53
N VAL A 125 5.02 -1.11 -13.17
CA VAL A 125 5.23 0.32 -13.46
C VAL A 125 5.25 0.66 -14.94
N LYS A 126 5.51 -0.30 -15.83
CA LYS A 126 5.44 -0.13 -17.29
C LYS A 126 4.01 -0.16 -17.84
N GLN A 127 3.06 -0.66 -17.05
CA GLN A 127 1.68 -0.90 -17.48
C GLN A 127 0.71 0.15 -16.92
N ILE A 128 0.99 0.66 -15.71
CA ILE A 128 0.14 1.65 -15.06
C ILE A 128 0.49 3.07 -15.54
N LYS A 129 -0.55 3.87 -15.80
CA LYS A 129 -0.45 5.27 -16.24
C LYS A 129 -0.94 6.22 -15.15
N GLY A 130 -0.46 7.46 -15.21
CA GLY A 130 -0.81 8.52 -14.28
C GLY A 130 0.35 8.94 -13.38
N ALA A 131 0.04 9.72 -12.34
CA ALA A 131 0.99 10.18 -11.34
C ALA A 131 0.69 9.48 -10.00
N TYR A 132 1.70 8.79 -9.45
CA TYR A 132 1.52 7.94 -8.29
C TYR A 132 2.80 7.78 -7.46
N ALA A 133 2.63 7.51 -6.17
CA ALA A 133 3.64 6.96 -5.29
C ALA A 133 3.10 5.71 -4.58
N LEU A 134 3.92 4.67 -4.49
CA LEU A 134 3.57 3.39 -3.86
C LEU A 134 4.53 3.09 -2.71
N GLY A 135 3.99 2.54 -1.63
CA GLY A 135 4.74 1.83 -0.58
C GLY A 135 4.25 0.39 -0.51
N ILE A 136 5.16 -0.58 -0.53
CA ILE A 136 4.86 -2.00 -0.70
C ILE A 136 5.63 -2.81 0.34
N VAL A 137 4.94 -3.72 1.03
CA VAL A 137 5.54 -4.70 1.95
C VAL A 137 5.07 -6.11 1.59
N SER A 138 5.92 -7.10 1.84
CA SER A 138 5.56 -8.51 1.65
C SER A 138 6.06 -9.35 2.81
N GLN A 139 5.24 -10.30 3.25
CA GLN A 139 5.64 -11.25 4.29
C GLN A 139 6.79 -12.18 3.84
N ASN A 140 6.97 -12.35 2.52
CA ASN A 140 8.07 -13.14 1.94
C ASN A 140 9.41 -12.40 1.95
N GLN A 141 9.40 -11.07 2.16
CA GLN A 141 10.57 -10.21 2.28
C GLN A 141 10.38 -9.26 3.48
N PRO A 142 10.35 -9.81 4.71
CA PRO A 142 9.88 -9.12 5.91
C PRO A 142 10.85 -8.04 6.43
N ASP A 143 12.02 -7.89 5.78
CA ASP A 143 13.10 -6.97 6.14
C ASP A 143 13.11 -5.69 5.29
N ARG A 144 12.16 -5.52 4.36
CA ARG A 144 12.22 -4.46 3.33
C ARG A 144 10.87 -3.80 3.07
N ILE A 145 10.96 -2.52 2.69
CA ILE A 145 9.87 -1.76 2.09
C ILE A 145 10.30 -1.40 0.67
N TYR A 146 9.45 -1.68 -0.31
CA TYR A 146 9.64 -1.21 -1.67
C TYR A 146 8.86 0.08 -1.87
N ALA A 147 9.49 1.03 -2.56
CA ALA A 147 8.90 2.33 -2.81
C ALA A 147 8.99 2.66 -4.30
N VAL A 148 7.91 3.18 -4.87
CA VAL A 148 7.87 3.66 -6.25
C VAL A 148 7.43 5.11 -6.25
N ASN A 149 8.13 5.95 -7.01
CA ASN A 149 7.74 7.33 -7.24
C ASN A 149 7.65 7.60 -8.74
N HIS A 150 6.46 7.98 -9.20
CA HIS A 150 6.21 8.46 -10.55
C HIS A 150 5.43 9.77 -10.48
N HIS A 151 6.15 10.89 -10.52
CA HIS A 151 5.59 12.25 -10.49
C HIS A 151 4.76 12.59 -9.23
N TYR A 152 5.09 12.02 -8.07
CA TYR A 152 4.46 12.37 -6.78
C TYR A 152 5.52 12.63 -5.69
N SER A 153 5.12 13.21 -4.55
CA SER A 153 6.06 13.41 -3.44
C SER A 153 6.29 12.11 -2.66
N LEU A 154 7.55 11.74 -2.50
CA LEU A 154 7.98 10.61 -1.68
C LEU A 154 9.39 10.91 -1.15
N THR A 155 9.54 10.80 0.17
CA THR A 155 10.77 11.06 0.92
C THR A 155 11.19 9.79 1.65
N VAL A 156 12.48 9.48 1.59
CA VAL A 156 13.12 8.45 2.41
C VAL A 156 13.94 9.15 3.48
N GLY A 157 13.72 8.81 4.74
CA GLY A 157 14.52 9.29 5.87
C GLY A 157 15.38 8.17 6.44
N MET A 158 16.63 8.49 6.79
CA MET A 158 17.57 7.52 7.34
C MET A 158 17.85 7.80 8.82
N GLY A 159 17.48 6.89 9.71
CA GLY A 159 17.79 6.94 11.15
C GLY A 159 18.95 6.03 11.54
N GLU A 160 19.14 5.83 12.85
CA GLU A 160 20.10 4.84 13.36
C GLU A 160 19.45 3.46 13.37
N ASN A 161 19.85 2.58 12.44
CA ASN A 161 19.28 1.23 12.26
C ASN A 161 17.78 1.21 11.89
N GLU A 162 17.25 2.31 11.36
CA GLU A 162 15.87 2.42 10.91
C GLU A 162 15.76 3.25 9.62
N SER A 163 14.67 3.08 8.90
CA SER A 163 14.40 3.82 7.67
C SER A 163 12.92 4.16 7.60
N PHE A 164 12.63 5.39 7.16
CA PHE A 164 11.28 5.92 7.06
C PHE A 164 10.94 6.20 5.61
N LEU A 165 9.68 5.94 5.24
CA LEU A 165 9.12 6.32 3.95
C LEU A 165 7.88 7.18 4.20
N ALA A 166 7.84 8.38 3.62
CA ALA A 166 6.68 9.26 3.75
C ALA A 166 6.43 10.08 2.49
N SER A 167 5.16 10.38 2.22
CA SER A 167 4.79 11.32 1.15
C SER A 167 4.96 12.80 1.54
N ASP A 168 5.36 13.06 2.78
CA ASP A 168 5.58 14.38 3.35
C ASP A 168 6.73 14.30 4.35
N SER A 169 7.77 15.10 4.12
CA SER A 169 8.99 15.08 4.95
C SER A 169 8.73 15.51 6.40
N THR A 170 7.64 16.24 6.68
CA THR A 170 7.26 16.61 8.06
C THR A 170 7.02 15.38 8.95
N ALA A 171 6.50 14.29 8.38
CA ALA A 171 6.26 13.04 9.12
C ALA A 171 7.57 12.34 9.52
N VAL A 172 8.65 12.56 8.75
CA VAL A 172 9.99 11.97 8.96
C VAL A 172 10.84 12.84 9.88
N ARG A 173 10.68 14.17 9.79
CA ARG A 173 11.53 15.17 10.45
C ARG A 173 11.62 15.03 11.97
N GLN A 174 10.60 14.44 12.60
CA GLN A 174 10.59 14.17 14.04
C GLN A 174 11.52 13.01 14.45
N TYR A 175 11.92 12.16 13.50
CA TYR A 175 12.79 11.00 13.73
C TYR A 175 14.21 11.23 13.20
N THR A 176 14.34 11.84 12.02
CA THR A 176 15.64 12.09 11.39
C THR A 176 15.61 13.34 10.50
N ASN A 177 16.79 13.92 10.27
CA ASN A 177 17.03 15.01 9.33
C ASN A 177 17.89 14.60 8.12
N LYS A 178 18.17 13.30 7.97
CA LYS A 178 18.94 12.71 6.86
C LYS A 178 18.03 12.03 5.85
#